data_AF-A0A2X1JS97-F1
#
_entry.id   AF-A0A2X1JS97-F1
#
_cell.length_a   1.000
_cell.length_b   1.000
_cell.length_c   1.000
_cell.angle_alpha   90.00
_cell.angle_beta   90.00
_cell.angle_gamma   90.00
#
_symmetry.space_group_name_H-M   'P 1'
#
loop_
_entity.id
_entity.type
_entity.pdbx_description
1 polymer ?
#
loop_
_entity_poly.entity_id
_entity_poly.type
_entity_poly.pdbx_seq_one_letter_code
_entity_poly.pdbx_strand_id
1 'polypeptide(L)' 'MKRMIALDGAQGEGGGQILRSALSLSMITGQPFTITGIRAGRAKPGLLRQHLTAVKAAAEICRATVEGA' A
#
# COMPACT_ATOMS: atom_id res chain seq x y z
N MET A 1 14.16 16.12 0.23
CA MET A 1 13.51 14.83 0.53
C MET A 1 12.00 15.00 0.43
N LYS A 2 11.28 14.09 -0.23
CA LYS A 2 9.80 14.16 -0.29
C LYS A 2 9.21 13.71 1.04
N ARG A 3 8.14 14.39 1.49
CA ARG A 3 7.43 14.08 2.73
C ARG A 3 6.66 12.76 2.61
N MET A 4 6.72 11.94 3.64
CA MET A 4 5.95 10.70 3.77
C MET A 4 4.45 11.01 3.80
N ILE A 5 3.66 10.34 2.95
CA ILE A 5 2.20 10.40 3.00
C ILE A 5 1.69 9.35 4.00
N ALA A 6 0.85 9.75 4.95
CA ALA A 6 0.13 8.83 5.80
C ALA A 6 -1.25 8.53 5.22
N LEU A 7 -1.61 7.26 5.08
CA LEU A 7 -2.90 6.79 4.58
C LEU A 7 -3.61 5.92 5.61
N ASP A 8 -4.91 6.12 5.74
CA ASP A 8 -5.78 5.25 6.52
C ASP A 8 -6.45 4.21 5.61
N GLY A 9 -6.02 2.95 5.75
CA GLY A 9 -6.54 1.80 5.01
C GLY A 9 -7.80 1.18 5.62
N ALA A 10 -8.29 1.68 6.76
CA ALA A 10 -9.52 1.23 7.41
C ALA A 10 -10.76 1.94 6.87
N GLN A 11 -10.60 3.12 6.26
CA GLN A 11 -11.71 3.89 5.69
C GLN A 11 -12.23 3.34 4.36
N GLY A 12 -13.54 3.53 4.12
CA GLY A 12 -14.20 3.30 2.83
C GLY A 12 -14.12 1.85 2.34
N GLU A 13 -13.60 1.67 1.12
CA GLU A 13 -13.57 0.42 0.34
C GLU A 13 -12.79 -0.76 0.99
N GLY A 14 -12.24 -0.59 2.19
CA GLY A 14 -11.50 -1.63 2.89
C GLY A 14 -10.15 -1.92 2.25
N GLY A 15 -9.25 -0.93 2.26
CA GLY A 15 -7.79 -1.02 2.12
C GLY A 15 -7.20 -1.47 0.78
N GLY A 16 -7.81 -2.43 0.06
CA GLY A 16 -7.21 -3.04 -1.13
C GLY A 16 -7.11 -2.10 -2.33
N GLN A 17 -8.15 -1.27 -2.56
CA GLN A 17 -8.14 -0.27 -3.63
C GLN A 17 -7.16 0.87 -3.32
N ILE A 18 -7.19 1.39 -2.09
CA ILE A 18 -6.29 2.45 -1.62
C ILE A 18 -4.83 2.02 -1.80
N LEU A 19 -4.49 0.79 -1.39
CA LEU A 19 -3.14 0.24 -1.54
C LEU A 19 -2.67 0.26 -2.99
N ARG A 20 -3.50 -0.20 -3.94
CA ARG A 20 -3.13 -0.23 -5.37
C ARG A 20 -2.90 1.17 -5.93
N SER A 21 -3.80 2.10 -5.66
CA SER A 21 -3.66 3.49 -6.10
C SER A 21 -2.43 4.17 -5.49
N ALA A 22 -2.17 3.95 -4.20
CA ALA A 22 -1.01 4.48 -3.50
C ALA A 22 0.31 3.94 -4.06
N LEU A 23 0.40 2.63 -4.32
CA LEU A 23 1.56 2.01 -4.97
C LEU A 23 1.83 2.66 -6.33
N SER A 24 0.82 2.74 -7.20
CA SER A 24 0.97 3.34 -8.54
C SER A 24 1.43 4.80 -8.48
N LEU A 25 0.78 5.62 -7.64
CA LEU A 25 1.13 7.04 -7.50
C LEU A 25 2.51 7.22 -6.87
N SER A 26 2.87 6.40 -5.88
CA SER A 26 4.19 6.44 -5.24
C SER A 26 5.29 6.08 -6.23
N MET A 27 5.10 5.04 -7.06
CA MET A 27 6.04 4.68 -8.13
C MET A 27 6.20 5.80 -9.16
N ILE A 28 5.11 6.41 -9.62
CA ILE A 28 5.14 7.48 -10.65
C ILE A 28 5.78 8.76 -10.10
N THR A 29 5.43 9.13 -8.87
CA THR A 29 5.86 10.40 -8.29
C THR A 29 7.17 10.29 -7.52
N GLY A 30 7.59 9.10 -7.10
CA GLY A 30 8.69 8.91 -6.15
C GLY A 30 8.39 9.45 -4.75
N GLN A 31 7.13 9.74 -4.41
CA GLN A 31 6.74 10.16 -3.06
C GLN A 31 6.43 8.94 -2.18
N PRO A 32 7.10 8.76 -1.03
CA PRO A 32 6.87 7.59 -0.19
C PRO A 32 5.55 7.71 0.58
N PHE A 33 4.98 6.56 0.97
CA PHE A 33 3.79 6.51 1.82
C PHE A 33 3.86 5.40 2.86
N THR A 34 3.07 5.56 3.93
CA THR A 34 2.76 4.53 4.92
C THR A 34 1.25 4.40 4.98
N ILE A 35 0.76 3.16 5.01
CA ILE A 35 -0.67 2.86 5.14
C ILE A 35 -0.90 1.99 6.36
N THR A 36 -1.78 2.43 7.25
CA THR A 36 -2.17 1.68 8.46
C THR A 36 -3.59 1.16 8.35
N GLY A 37 -3.96 0.13 9.12
CA GLY A 37 -5.34 -0.35 9.15
C GLY A 37 -5.82 -1.02 7.85
N ILE A 38 -4.91 -1.53 7.01
CA ILE A 38 -5.26 -2.18 5.74
C ILE A 38 -6.32 -3.25 5.99
N ARG A 39 -7.51 -3.06 5.43
CA ARG A 39 -8.62 -4.03 5.50
C ARG A 39 -9.10 -4.33 6.92
N ALA A 40 -8.94 -3.39 7.87
CA ALA A 40 -9.29 -3.60 9.27
C ALA A 40 -10.75 -4.05 9.49
N GLY A 41 -11.70 -3.54 8.71
CA GLY A 41 -13.12 -3.90 8.80
C GLY A 41 -13.56 -5.13 7.99
N ARG A 42 -12.65 -5.89 7.38
CA ARG A 42 -13.00 -7.04 6.52
C ARG A 42 -12.87 -8.36 7.29
N ALA A 43 -13.71 -9.35 6.96
CA ALA A 43 -13.73 -10.67 7.60
C ALA A 43 -12.36 -11.38 7.65
N LYS A 44 -11.54 -11.19 6.61
CA LYS A 44 -10.11 -11.52 6.64
C LYS A 44 -9.38 -10.19 6.65
N PRO A 45 -8.82 -9.67 7.76
CA PRO A 45 -8.16 -8.37 7.78
C PRO A 45 -6.75 -8.42 7.17
N GLY A 46 -6.09 -7.27 7.06
CA GLY A 46 -4.69 -7.18 6.63
C GLY A 46 -4.43 -7.47 5.15
N LEU A 47 -3.15 -7.65 4.82
CA LEU A 47 -2.72 -8.03 3.48
C LEU A 47 -3.09 -9.50 3.21
N LEU A 48 -3.58 -9.76 2.01
CA LEU A 48 -3.83 -11.11 1.49
C LEU A 48 -2.80 -11.38 0.41
N ARG A 49 -2.67 -12.64 -0.02
CA ARG A 49 -1.72 -13.05 -1.06
C ARG A 49 -1.73 -12.13 -2.29
N GLN A 50 -2.90 -11.78 -2.82
CA GLN A 50 -3.02 -10.87 -3.97
C GLN A 50 -2.48 -9.45 -3.69
N HIS A 51 -2.64 -8.94 -2.47
CA HIS A 51 -2.12 -7.64 -2.07
C HIS A 51 -0.60 -7.70 -1.96
N LEU A 52 -0.07 -8.77 -1.37
CA LEU A 52 1.36 -9.02 -1.25
C LEU A 52 2.03 -9.14 -2.62
N THR A 53 1.42 -9.84 -3.57
CA THR A 53 1.93 -9.92 -4.94
C THR A 53 2.03 -8.54 -5.57
N ALA A 54 1.02 -7.67 -5.39
CA ALA A 54 1.06 -6.31 -5.92
C ALA A 54 2.17 -5.45 -5.28
N VAL A 55 2.35 -5.55 -3.95
CA VAL A 55 3.43 -4.85 -3.24
C VAL A 55 4.80 -5.33 -3.71
N LYS A 56 5.00 -6.65 -3.83
CA LYS A 56 6.26 -7.23 -4.31
C LYS A 56 6.59 -6.82 -5.73
N ALA A 57 5.61 -6.88 -6.63
CA ALA A 57 5.80 -6.46 -8.03
C ALA A 57 6.15 -4.97 -8.12
N ALA A 58 5.46 -4.12 -7.36
CA ALA A 58 5.79 -2.69 -7.30
C ALA A 58 7.23 -2.47 -6.81
N ALA A 59 7.62 -3.13 -5.71
CA ALA A 59 8.95 -3.02 -5.14
C ALA A 59 10.05 -3.50 -6.10
N GLU A 60 9.80 -4.59 -6.84
CA GLU A 60 10.74 -5.11 -7.84
C GLU A 60 10.91 -4.14 -9.02
N ILE A 61 9.81 -3.59 -9.55
CA ILE A 61 9.83 -2.69 -10.71
C ILE A 61 10.53 -1.36 -10.38
N CYS A 62 10.28 -0.78 -9.20
CA CYS A 62 10.82 0.53 -8.84
C CYS A 62 12.00 0.49 -7.84
N ARG A 63 12.44 -0.70 -7.42
CA ARG A 63 13.48 -0.91 -6.40
C ARG A 63 13.16 -0.24 -5.06
N ALA A 64 11.90 -0.31 -4.63
CA ALA A 64 11.49 0.28 -3.36
C ALA A 64 11.99 -0.53 -2.15
N THR A 65 12.25 0.18 -1.05
CA THR A 65 12.33 -0.43 0.28
C THR A 65 10.92 -0.54 0.85
N VAL A 66 10.57 -1.71 1.38
CA VAL A 66 9.22 -1.99 1.91
C VAL A 66 9.34 -2.62 3.29
N GLU A 67 8.46 -2.21 4.20
CA GLU A 67 8.33 -2.76 5.56
C GLU A 67 6.89 -3.24 5.78
N GLY A 68 6.72 -4.37 6.47
CA GLY A 68 5.40 -4.90 6.83
C GLY A 68 4.61 -5.61 5.71
N ALA A 69 5.27 -5.99 4.62
CA ALA A 69 4.69 -6.76 3.50
C ALA A 69 5.12 -8.24 3.52
#